data_AF-A0A849EE76-F1
#
_entry.id   AF-A0A849EE76-F1
#
_cell.length_a   1.000
_cell.length_b   1.000
_cell.length_c   1.000
_cell.angle_alpha   90.00
_cell.angle_beta   90.00
_cell.angle_gamma   90.00
#
_symmetry.space_group_name_H-M   'P 1'
#
loop_
_entity.id
_entity.type
_entity.pdbx_description
1 polymer ?
#
loop_
_entity_poly.entity_id
_entity_poly.type
_entity_poly.pdbx_seq_one_letter_code
_entity_poly.pdbx_strand_id
1 'polypeptide(L)'
;IIDYPGEWLLDLPLMTQSYAQWSAATMEASRKEPRRSLAKKWLAHLKTLDATAPADEAAARKAAKLFTAYLASCRSDEVSLSTLPPGRFLMPGDLEGSPLLTFAPLPLDPATTAQDGSMHALMERRYNAYVSRIVEPFFYNHFARLDRQIVLVDTLSALNAGPAAVNDLKAALTDVLSCFRQGANSWASAVFGRRADRILFAATKSDLLHHSSHDKLENVLGLIVADAAKRAEFAGAQIDVAAIAAIRATREASVKQDGETLDCIAGTPIAGEQVAGEEFDGTSEAAIFPGDLPDDPAAALEGSLEGELKFVRFRPPLLETSVEAGSVATFPHIRLDRTLEFLVGDRLI
;
A
#
# COMPACT_ATOMS: atom_id res chain seq x y z
N ILE A 1 -6.28 -17.15 -9.91
CA ILE A 1 -6.03 -15.84 -9.25
C ILE A 1 -5.42 -16.16 -7.89
N ILE A 2 -4.31 -15.54 -7.54
CA ILE A 2 -3.66 -15.71 -6.22
C ILE A 2 -3.74 -14.33 -5.56
N ASP A 3 -4.33 -14.29 -4.37
CA ASP A 3 -4.37 -13.09 -3.53
C ASP A 3 -3.35 -13.23 -2.41
N TYR A 4 -2.61 -12.16 -2.15
CA TYR A 4 -1.66 -12.09 -1.04
C TYR A 4 -1.65 -10.66 -0.49
N PRO A 5 -1.43 -10.47 0.84
CA PRO A 5 -1.43 -9.14 1.44
C PRO A 5 -0.38 -8.24 0.79
N GLY A 6 -0.76 -7.01 0.42
CA GLY A 6 0.17 -6.02 -0.15
C GLY A 6 1.33 -5.71 0.79
N GLU A 7 1.10 -5.79 2.10
CA GLU A 7 2.15 -5.60 3.12
C GLU A 7 3.29 -6.60 3.00
N TRP A 8 3.05 -7.78 2.43
CA TRP A 8 4.10 -8.77 2.23
C TRP A 8 5.07 -8.38 1.11
N LEU A 9 4.64 -7.53 0.18
CA LEU A 9 5.52 -6.98 -0.86
C LEU A 9 6.50 -5.96 -0.28
N LEU A 10 6.11 -5.26 0.77
CA LEU A 10 6.94 -4.24 1.42
C LEU A 10 8.21 -4.81 2.04
N ASP A 11 8.24 -6.12 2.26
CA ASP A 11 9.40 -6.81 2.83
C ASP A 11 10.41 -7.26 1.78
N LEU A 12 10.03 -7.29 0.50
CA LEU A 12 10.93 -7.72 -0.57
C LEU A 12 12.25 -6.92 -0.61
N PRO A 13 12.26 -5.59 -0.40
CA PRO A 13 13.51 -4.81 -0.34
C PRO A 13 14.50 -5.29 0.74
N LEU A 14 14.01 -5.94 1.81
CA LEU A 14 14.84 -6.45 2.89
C LEU A 14 15.83 -7.53 2.41
N MET A 15 15.54 -8.23 1.32
CA MET A 15 16.46 -9.22 0.72
C MET A 15 17.79 -8.60 0.25
N THR A 16 17.81 -7.28 0.04
CA THR A 16 19.00 -6.54 -0.41
C THR A 16 19.56 -5.58 0.63
N GLN A 17 19.02 -5.58 1.84
CA GLN A 17 19.45 -4.69 2.91
C GLN A 17 20.03 -5.50 4.06
N SER A 18 21.22 -5.11 4.52
CA SER A 18 21.71 -5.58 5.82
C SER A 18 20.85 -5.01 6.94
N TYR A 19 20.88 -5.67 8.11
CA TYR A 19 20.19 -5.18 9.30
C TYR A 19 20.57 -3.74 9.65
N ALA A 20 21.84 -3.37 9.49
CA ALA A 20 22.33 -2.02 9.73
C ALA A 20 21.76 -0.99 8.73
N GLN A 21 21.69 -1.33 7.44
CA GLN A 21 21.12 -0.47 6.41
C GLN A 21 19.63 -0.24 6.64
N TRP A 22 18.88 -1.33 6.86
CA TRP A 22 17.46 -1.26 7.19
C TRP A 22 17.20 -0.47 8.47
N SER A 23 18.04 -0.68 9.50
CA SER A 23 17.90 0.04 10.76
C SER A 23 18.14 1.53 10.60
N ALA A 24 19.20 1.94 9.89
CA ALA A 24 19.48 3.34 9.63
C ALA A 24 18.35 4.03 8.87
N ALA A 25 17.86 3.41 7.78
CA ALA A 25 16.78 3.94 6.97
C ALA A 25 15.46 4.09 7.78
N THR A 26 15.11 3.06 8.56
CA THR A 26 13.92 3.08 9.41
C THR A 26 14.01 4.16 10.50
N MET A 27 15.19 4.30 11.10
CA MET A 27 15.45 5.33 12.11
C MET A 27 15.38 6.73 11.50
N GLU A 28 15.91 6.94 10.29
CA GLU A 28 15.82 8.23 9.60
C GLU A 28 14.35 8.59 9.27
N ALA A 29 13.61 7.66 8.68
CA ALA A 29 12.20 7.86 8.33
C ALA A 29 11.33 8.16 9.57
N SER A 30 11.57 7.45 10.67
CA SER A 30 10.81 7.63 11.91
C SER A 30 11.04 8.97 12.62
N ARG A 31 12.07 9.73 12.22
CA ARG A 31 12.40 11.04 12.82
C ARG A 31 11.76 12.22 12.07
N LYS A 32 11.15 11.98 10.91
CA LYS A 32 10.45 12.98 10.10
C LYS A 32 8.96 12.98 10.44
N GLU A 33 8.30 14.14 10.41
CA GLU A 33 6.84 14.17 10.52
C GLU A 33 6.21 13.61 9.23
N PRO A 34 5.01 12.99 9.31
CA PRO A 34 4.17 12.80 10.52
C PRO A 34 4.59 11.60 11.41
N ARG A 35 5.57 10.78 10.98
CA ARG A 35 5.98 9.55 11.69
C ARG A 35 6.62 9.80 13.06
N ARG A 36 7.33 10.91 13.22
CA ARG A 36 8.00 11.28 14.48
C ARG A 36 7.04 11.30 15.65
N SER A 37 5.83 11.83 15.46
CA SER A 37 4.80 11.87 16.49
C SER A 37 4.36 10.46 16.94
N LEU A 38 4.22 9.53 15.99
CA LEU A 38 3.80 8.15 16.20
C LEU A 38 4.91 7.28 16.82
N ALA A 39 6.16 7.54 16.44
CA ALA A 39 7.33 6.77 16.86
C ALA A 39 7.78 7.07 18.32
N LYS A 40 7.21 8.08 18.99
CA LYS A 40 7.66 8.60 20.30
C LYS A 40 7.94 7.51 21.35
N LYS A 41 7.00 6.59 21.57
CA LYS A 41 7.11 5.54 22.59
C LYS A 41 8.25 4.57 22.28
N TRP A 42 8.37 4.17 21.02
CA TRP A 42 9.42 3.27 20.55
C TRP A 42 10.79 3.93 20.62
N LEU A 43 10.94 5.14 20.08
CA LEU A 43 12.20 5.90 20.13
C LEU A 43 12.65 6.20 21.57
N ALA A 44 11.74 6.47 22.49
CA ALA A 44 12.06 6.65 23.91
C ALA A 44 12.62 5.37 24.55
N HIS A 45 12.06 4.20 24.20
CA HIS A 45 12.57 2.92 24.69
C HIS A 45 13.93 2.57 24.09
N LEU A 46 14.17 2.85 22.80
CA LEU A 46 15.47 2.59 22.19
C LEU A 46 16.61 3.33 22.88
N LYS A 47 16.38 4.53 23.43
CA LYS A 47 17.38 5.28 24.20
C LYS A 47 17.81 4.57 25.50
N THR A 48 17.02 3.61 25.99
CA THR A 48 17.37 2.84 27.19
C THR A 48 18.12 1.56 26.88
N LEU A 49 18.33 1.23 25.59
CA LEU A 49 19.03 0.03 25.16
C LEU A 49 20.47 0.37 24.80
N ASP A 50 21.39 -0.49 25.23
CA ASP A 50 22.76 -0.52 24.72
C ASP A 50 22.87 -1.67 23.72
N ALA A 51 23.14 -1.33 22.45
CA ALA A 51 23.27 -2.32 21.38
C ALA A 51 24.48 -3.26 21.59
N THR A 52 25.49 -2.83 22.34
CA THR A 52 26.73 -3.57 22.59
C THR A 52 26.68 -4.42 23.87
N ALA A 53 25.74 -4.12 24.78
CA ALA A 53 25.53 -4.89 26.00
C ALA A 53 25.04 -6.32 25.70
N PRO A 54 25.23 -7.27 26.65
CA PRO A 54 24.68 -8.62 26.55
C PRO A 54 23.18 -8.62 26.23
N ALA A 55 22.76 -9.51 25.35
CA ALA A 55 21.39 -9.58 24.88
C ALA A 55 20.40 -9.87 26.02
N ASP A 56 19.36 -9.03 26.13
CA ASP A 56 18.23 -9.21 27.04
C ASP A 56 16.97 -9.54 26.23
N GLU A 57 16.47 -10.76 26.40
CA GLU A 57 15.27 -11.25 25.72
C GLU A 57 14.01 -10.44 26.03
N ALA A 58 13.82 -9.99 27.27
CA ALA A 58 12.66 -9.19 27.65
C ALA A 58 12.72 -7.80 27.02
N ALA A 59 13.91 -7.19 27.00
CA ALA A 59 14.14 -5.91 26.34
C ALA A 59 13.91 -6.02 24.82
N ALA A 60 14.41 -7.08 24.17
CA ALA A 60 14.23 -7.30 22.74
C ALA A 60 12.75 -7.46 22.35
N ARG A 61 11.99 -8.25 23.11
CA ARG A 61 10.53 -8.41 22.91
C ARG A 61 9.77 -7.09 23.10
N LYS A 62 10.16 -6.29 24.10
CA LYS A 62 9.56 -4.98 24.35
C LYS A 62 9.84 -4.01 23.20
N ALA A 63 11.07 -3.99 22.68
CA ALA A 63 11.44 -3.19 21.52
C ALA A 63 10.61 -3.57 20.28
N ALA A 64 10.51 -4.88 19.98
CA ALA A 64 9.69 -5.38 18.88
C ALA A 64 8.22 -4.99 19.04
N LYS A 65 7.62 -5.19 20.22
CA LYS A 65 6.21 -4.82 20.47
C LYS A 65 5.95 -3.32 20.25
N LEU A 66 6.84 -2.45 20.74
CA LEU A 66 6.71 -1.00 20.56
C LEU A 66 6.89 -0.60 19.09
N PHE A 67 7.79 -1.28 18.38
CA PHE A 67 7.99 -1.08 16.95
C PHE A 67 6.77 -1.52 16.13
N THR A 68 6.19 -2.71 16.42
CA THR A 68 4.93 -3.16 15.82
C THR A 68 3.79 -2.17 16.05
N ALA A 69 3.68 -1.63 17.28
CA ALA A 69 2.66 -0.62 17.59
C ALA A 69 2.87 0.67 16.78
N TYR A 70 4.12 1.11 16.60
CA TYR A 70 4.45 2.23 15.73
C TYR A 70 4.04 1.97 14.26
N LEU A 71 4.39 0.80 13.71
CA LEU A 71 3.99 0.43 12.36
C LEU A 71 2.46 0.40 12.20
N ALA A 72 1.74 -0.08 13.21
CA ALA A 72 0.28 -0.13 13.21
C ALA A 72 -0.33 1.27 13.25
N SER A 73 0.26 2.19 14.01
CA SER A 73 -0.15 3.60 14.04
C SER A 73 0.14 4.33 12.73
N CYS A 74 1.19 3.95 11.99
CA CYS A 74 1.41 4.53 10.65
C CYS A 74 0.33 4.10 9.65
N ARG A 75 -0.29 2.93 9.83
CA ARG A 75 -1.32 2.39 8.95
C ARG A 75 -2.72 2.96 9.22
N SER A 76 -3.00 3.49 10.41
CA SER A 76 -4.37 3.86 10.78
C SER A 76 -4.98 4.87 9.80
N ASP A 77 -6.28 4.73 9.56
CA ASP A 77 -7.07 5.51 8.59
C ASP A 77 -6.83 7.04 8.68
N GLU A 78 -6.53 7.56 9.88
CA GLU A 78 -6.24 8.98 10.11
C GLU A 78 -4.93 9.49 9.49
N VAL A 79 -3.92 8.64 9.28
CA VAL A 79 -2.59 9.05 8.80
C VAL A 79 -2.27 8.46 7.44
N SER A 80 -2.83 7.28 7.11
CA SER A 80 -2.77 6.63 5.78
C SER A 80 -1.37 6.65 5.14
N LEU A 81 -0.30 6.48 5.92
CA LEU A 81 1.05 6.43 5.39
C LEU A 81 1.33 5.09 4.76
N SER A 82 2.16 5.07 3.72
CA SER A 82 2.71 3.80 3.26
C SER A 82 3.48 3.14 4.40
N THR A 83 3.11 1.88 4.68
CA THR A 83 3.69 1.08 5.75
C THR A 83 5.16 0.81 5.45
N LEU A 84 5.99 0.89 6.49
CA LEU A 84 7.39 0.49 6.42
C LEU A 84 7.50 -1.02 6.70
N PRO A 85 8.49 -1.70 6.11
CA PRO A 85 8.78 -3.08 6.50
C PRO A 85 9.21 -3.17 7.98
N PRO A 86 8.91 -4.30 8.68
CA PRO A 86 8.39 -5.53 8.11
C PRO A 86 6.86 -5.66 8.13
N GLY A 87 6.23 -5.93 7.00
CA GLY A 87 4.77 -6.05 6.84
C GLY A 87 4.15 -7.20 7.62
N ARG A 88 4.86 -8.33 7.80
CA ARG A 88 4.38 -9.44 8.65
C ARG A 88 4.28 -9.08 10.13
N PHE A 89 4.80 -7.94 10.58
CA PHE A 89 4.54 -7.47 11.95
C PHE A 89 3.08 -7.03 12.13
N LEU A 90 2.44 -6.54 11.06
CA LEU A 90 1.04 -6.10 11.06
C LEU A 90 0.08 -7.23 10.68
N MET A 91 0.55 -8.16 9.85
CA MET A 91 -0.21 -9.31 9.37
C MET A 91 0.61 -10.59 9.58
N PRO A 92 0.72 -11.09 10.84
CA PRO A 92 1.62 -12.19 11.17
C PRO A 92 1.17 -13.54 10.61
N GLY A 93 -0.14 -13.75 10.38
CA GLY A 93 -0.68 -15.05 9.98
C GLY A 93 -0.21 -16.14 10.94
N ASP A 94 0.32 -17.24 10.39
CA ASP A 94 0.84 -18.37 11.18
C ASP A 94 2.11 -18.06 12.00
N LEU A 95 2.69 -16.87 11.85
CA LEU A 95 3.89 -16.44 12.58
C LEU A 95 3.57 -15.72 13.89
N GLU A 96 2.30 -15.64 14.29
CA GLU A 96 1.93 -14.98 15.55
C GLU A 96 2.65 -15.62 16.75
N GLY A 97 3.30 -14.78 17.57
CA GLY A 97 4.11 -15.24 18.70
C GLY A 97 5.47 -15.85 18.32
N SER A 98 5.82 -15.93 17.03
CA SER A 98 7.10 -16.46 16.58
C SER A 98 8.28 -15.56 17.00
N PRO A 99 9.42 -16.14 17.42
CA PRO A 99 10.66 -15.38 17.63
C PRO A 99 11.14 -14.62 16.39
N LEU A 100 10.71 -15.03 15.19
CA LEU A 100 11.01 -14.33 13.94
C LEU A 100 10.40 -12.94 13.86
N LEU A 101 9.37 -12.63 14.65
CA LEU A 101 8.74 -11.31 14.73
C LEU A 101 9.13 -10.54 16.00
N THR A 102 10.27 -10.89 16.62
CA THR A 102 10.72 -10.28 17.88
C THR A 102 12.02 -9.49 17.71
N PHE A 103 12.13 -8.76 16.60
CA PHE A 103 13.23 -7.82 16.36
C PHE A 103 12.72 -6.39 16.16
N ALA A 104 13.62 -5.42 16.31
CA ALA A 104 13.35 -4.02 16.05
C ALA A 104 14.62 -3.35 15.49
N PRO A 105 14.50 -2.20 14.81
CA PRO A 105 15.67 -1.42 14.41
C PRO A 105 16.38 -0.88 15.65
N LEU A 106 17.72 -0.88 15.63
CA LEU A 106 18.55 -0.29 16.67
C LEU A 106 19.27 0.97 16.15
N PRO A 107 19.54 1.96 17.01
CA PRO A 107 20.42 3.07 16.66
C PRO A 107 21.87 2.57 16.62
N LEU A 108 22.32 2.16 15.44
CA LEU A 108 23.68 1.67 15.24
C LEU A 108 24.56 2.77 14.67
N ASP A 109 25.75 2.96 15.26
CA ASP A 109 26.80 3.70 14.58
C ASP A 109 27.36 2.85 13.43
N PRO A 110 27.65 3.44 12.25
CA PRO A 110 28.16 2.69 11.10
C PRO A 110 29.45 1.90 11.37
N ALA A 111 30.23 2.32 12.37
CA ALA A 111 31.48 1.67 12.78
C ALA A 111 31.27 0.52 13.79
N THR A 112 30.07 0.35 14.35
CA THR A 112 29.80 -0.62 15.40
C THR A 112 29.53 -2.01 14.81
N THR A 113 30.44 -2.95 15.07
CA THR A 113 30.27 -4.35 14.69
C THR A 113 29.40 -5.09 15.72
N ALA A 114 28.56 -6.01 15.26
CA ALA A 114 27.80 -6.90 16.13
C ALA A 114 28.74 -7.86 16.87
N GLN A 115 28.93 -7.66 18.17
CA GLN A 115 29.68 -8.59 19.01
C GLN A 115 28.82 -9.80 19.37
N ASP A 116 29.41 -10.99 19.39
CA ASP A 116 28.69 -12.22 19.74
C ASP A 116 28.02 -12.10 21.12
N GLY A 117 26.74 -12.48 21.17
CA GLY A 117 25.93 -12.40 22.39
C GLY A 117 25.41 -11.00 22.75
N SER A 118 25.74 -9.96 21.98
CA SER A 118 25.20 -8.61 22.17
C SER A 118 23.74 -8.47 21.71
N MET A 119 23.07 -7.42 22.18
CA MET A 119 21.75 -7.03 21.69
C MET A 119 21.73 -6.80 20.17
N HIS A 120 22.77 -6.17 19.61
CA HIS A 120 22.94 -6.00 18.16
C HIS A 120 22.95 -7.35 17.43
N ALA A 121 23.80 -8.28 17.86
CA ALA A 121 23.89 -9.61 17.25
C ALA A 121 22.57 -10.40 17.36
N LEU A 122 21.83 -10.25 18.47
CA LEU A 122 20.51 -10.86 18.62
C LEU A 122 19.51 -10.32 17.59
N MET A 123 19.40 -9.00 17.45
CA MET A 123 18.45 -8.37 16.52
C MET A 123 18.80 -8.66 15.07
N GLU A 124 20.08 -8.55 14.71
CA GLU A 124 20.57 -8.86 13.36
C GLU A 124 20.30 -10.32 13.00
N ARG A 125 20.57 -11.26 13.91
CA ARG A 125 20.26 -12.68 13.68
C ARG A 125 18.78 -12.92 13.43
N ARG A 126 17.89 -12.26 14.18
CA ARG A 126 16.43 -12.39 14.01
C ARG A 126 15.97 -11.78 12.69
N TYR A 127 16.49 -10.61 12.33
CA TYR A 127 16.25 -9.99 11.03
C TYR A 127 16.69 -10.90 9.87
N ASN A 128 17.92 -11.42 9.91
CA ASN A 128 18.44 -12.31 8.86
C ASN A 128 17.63 -13.61 8.78
N ALA A 129 17.19 -14.15 9.93
CA ALA A 129 16.31 -15.32 9.96
C ALA A 129 14.92 -15.01 9.38
N TYR A 130 14.39 -13.81 9.62
CA TYR A 130 13.13 -13.36 9.03
C TYR A 130 13.25 -13.24 7.51
N VAL A 131 14.31 -12.59 7.00
CA VAL A 131 14.55 -12.44 5.56
C VAL A 131 14.68 -13.82 4.88
N SER A 132 15.58 -14.67 5.38
CA SER A 132 15.86 -15.97 4.76
C SER A 132 14.74 -17.01 4.89
N ARG A 133 13.92 -16.95 5.96
CA ARG A 133 12.87 -17.97 6.22
C ARG A 133 11.48 -17.52 5.82
N ILE A 134 11.22 -16.22 5.71
CA ILE A 134 9.89 -15.68 5.42
C ILE A 134 9.88 -14.92 4.10
N VAL A 135 10.79 -13.96 3.93
CA VAL A 135 10.77 -13.05 2.76
C VAL A 135 11.23 -13.78 1.50
N GLU A 136 12.41 -14.42 1.53
CA GLU A 136 12.95 -15.14 0.37
C GLU A 136 12.03 -16.28 -0.09
N PRO A 137 11.49 -17.15 0.79
CA PRO A 137 10.58 -18.20 0.35
C PRO A 137 9.29 -17.65 -0.25
N PHE A 138 8.75 -16.55 0.29
CA PHE A 138 7.59 -15.90 -0.33
C PHE A 138 7.91 -15.40 -1.75
N PHE A 139 9.06 -14.75 -1.93
CA PHE A 139 9.49 -14.27 -3.24
C PHE A 139 9.64 -15.41 -4.25
N TYR A 140 10.44 -16.44 -3.93
CA TYR A 140 10.75 -17.51 -4.89
C TYR A 140 9.58 -18.47 -5.14
N ASN A 141 8.75 -18.75 -4.12
CA ASN A 141 7.67 -19.74 -4.27
C ASN A 141 6.37 -19.14 -4.83
N HIS A 142 6.13 -17.84 -4.63
CA HIS A 142 4.90 -17.19 -5.06
C HIS A 142 5.17 -16.09 -6.07
N PHE A 143 5.90 -15.05 -5.66
CA PHE A 143 6.02 -13.82 -6.43
C PHE A 143 6.73 -14.01 -7.77
N ALA A 144 7.87 -14.70 -7.79
CA ALA A 144 8.69 -14.93 -8.98
C ALA A 144 8.02 -15.83 -10.03
N ARG A 145 6.89 -16.47 -9.70
CA ARG A 145 6.18 -17.41 -10.58
C ARG A 145 4.95 -16.80 -11.25
N LEU A 146 4.62 -15.54 -10.98
CA LEU A 146 3.42 -14.90 -11.49
C LEU A 146 3.62 -14.47 -12.94
N ASP A 147 2.74 -14.95 -13.83
CA ASP A 147 2.71 -14.55 -15.24
C ASP A 147 2.09 -13.15 -15.45
N ARG A 148 1.12 -12.78 -14.61
CA ARG A 148 0.35 -11.53 -14.69
C ARG A 148 0.19 -10.95 -13.30
N GLN A 149 0.29 -9.63 -13.17
CA GLN A 149 0.15 -8.95 -11.90
C GLN A 149 -0.81 -7.77 -12.01
N ILE A 150 -1.67 -7.61 -11.00
CA ILE A 150 -2.40 -6.37 -10.75
C ILE A 150 -1.95 -5.83 -9.39
N VAL A 151 -1.64 -4.53 -9.32
CA VAL A 151 -1.27 -3.84 -8.10
C VAL A 151 -2.38 -2.83 -7.80
N LEU A 152 -3.17 -3.12 -6.76
CA LEU A 152 -4.25 -2.26 -6.32
C LEU A 152 -3.71 -1.11 -5.47
N VAL A 153 -4.02 0.12 -5.84
CA VAL A 153 -3.50 1.33 -5.20
C VAL A 153 -4.66 2.24 -4.79
N ASP A 154 -4.75 2.58 -3.51
CA ASP A 154 -5.71 3.57 -3.01
C ASP A 154 -5.13 4.98 -3.17
N THR A 155 -5.18 5.47 -4.41
CA THR A 155 -4.57 6.77 -4.78
C THR A 155 -5.34 7.93 -4.16
N LEU A 156 -6.66 7.81 -4.03
CA LEU A 156 -7.52 8.87 -3.47
C LEU A 156 -7.20 9.13 -1.99
N SER A 157 -7.03 8.07 -1.20
CA SER A 157 -6.66 8.23 0.21
C SER A 157 -5.29 8.88 0.38
N ALA A 158 -4.32 8.53 -0.48
CA ALA A 158 -3.00 9.14 -0.46
C ALA A 158 -3.03 10.64 -0.84
N LEU A 159 -3.82 11.02 -1.84
CA LEU A 159 -4.00 12.43 -2.23
C LEU A 159 -4.66 13.24 -1.12
N ASN A 160 -5.72 12.70 -0.50
CA ASN A 160 -6.41 13.36 0.61
C ASN A 160 -5.49 13.55 1.84
N ALA A 161 -4.60 12.58 2.11
CA ALA A 161 -3.62 12.67 3.20
C ALA A 161 -2.44 13.62 2.91
N GLY A 162 -2.34 14.15 1.68
CA GLY A 162 -1.37 15.18 1.31
C GLY A 162 -0.02 14.67 0.79
N PRO A 163 0.92 15.59 0.45
CA PRO A 163 2.15 15.28 -0.29
C PRO A 163 3.06 14.26 0.40
N ALA A 164 3.07 14.21 1.73
CA ALA A 164 3.88 13.25 2.47
C ALA A 164 3.43 11.81 2.20
N ALA A 165 2.11 11.55 2.21
CA ALA A 165 1.54 10.24 1.95
C ALA A 165 1.75 9.82 0.49
N VAL A 166 1.60 10.76 -0.46
CA VAL A 166 1.89 10.54 -1.89
C VAL A 166 3.36 10.15 -2.12
N ASN A 167 4.30 10.86 -1.49
CA ASN A 167 5.73 10.54 -1.61
C ASN A 167 6.08 9.19 -0.99
N ASP A 168 5.46 8.87 0.15
CA ASP A 168 5.59 7.57 0.80
C ASP A 168 5.07 6.43 -0.09
N LEU A 169 3.91 6.61 -0.73
CA LEU A 169 3.35 5.66 -1.70
C LEU A 169 4.28 5.48 -2.90
N LYS A 170 4.81 6.58 -3.46
CA LYS A 170 5.77 6.54 -4.58
C LYS A 170 7.03 5.74 -4.22
N ALA A 171 7.57 5.97 -3.03
CA ALA A 171 8.76 5.26 -2.53
C ALA A 171 8.47 3.76 -2.39
N ALA A 172 7.37 3.39 -1.75
CA ALA A 172 7.01 1.99 -1.54
C ALA A 172 6.77 1.23 -2.85
N LEU A 173 6.03 1.82 -3.79
CA LEU A 173 5.82 1.21 -5.11
C LEU A 173 7.15 1.05 -5.87
N THR A 174 8.04 2.05 -5.80
CA THR A 174 9.38 1.98 -6.41
C THR A 174 10.20 0.84 -5.82
N ASP A 175 10.21 0.69 -4.49
CA ASP A 175 10.97 -0.33 -3.79
C ASP A 175 10.45 -1.75 -4.12
N VAL A 176 9.13 -1.94 -4.07
CA VAL A 176 8.49 -3.20 -4.47
C VAL A 176 8.83 -3.54 -5.93
N LEU A 177 8.73 -2.57 -6.83
CA LEU A 177 8.97 -2.79 -8.25
C LEU A 177 10.45 -3.04 -8.57
N SER A 178 11.36 -2.50 -7.76
CA SER A 178 12.80 -2.79 -7.88
C SER A 178 13.12 -4.28 -7.64
N CYS A 179 12.30 -4.98 -6.85
CA CYS A 179 12.50 -6.39 -6.54
C CYS A 179 12.23 -7.31 -7.75
N PHE A 180 11.42 -6.88 -8.72
CA PHE A 180 11.24 -7.61 -9.98
C PHE A 180 12.55 -7.76 -10.77
N ARG A 181 13.54 -6.88 -10.57
CA ARG A 181 14.88 -7.01 -11.18
C ARG A 181 15.74 -8.11 -10.57
N GLN A 182 15.52 -8.52 -9.33
CA GLN A 182 16.47 -9.45 -8.67
C GLN A 182 16.41 -10.86 -9.25
N GLY A 183 15.29 -11.21 -9.89
CA GLY A 183 15.18 -12.36 -10.78
C GLY A 183 15.86 -12.18 -12.16
N ALA A 184 16.50 -11.05 -12.47
CA ALA A 184 17.18 -10.86 -13.75
C ALA A 184 18.68 -11.24 -13.71
N ASN A 185 19.32 -11.13 -12.55
CA ASN A 185 20.78 -11.22 -12.41
C ASN A 185 21.28 -12.33 -11.45
N SER A 186 20.41 -13.19 -10.92
CA SER A 186 20.85 -14.37 -10.17
C SER A 186 21.01 -15.55 -11.11
N TRP A 187 22.08 -16.35 -10.96
CA TRP A 187 22.29 -17.59 -11.70
C TRP A 187 21.10 -18.58 -11.58
N ALA A 188 20.25 -18.41 -10.56
CA ALA A 188 19.02 -19.16 -10.33
C ALA A 188 17.87 -18.79 -11.28
N SER A 189 17.87 -17.59 -11.89
CA SER A 189 16.79 -17.15 -12.79
C SER A 189 16.84 -17.76 -14.19
N ALA A 190 17.96 -18.37 -14.56
CA ALA A 190 18.09 -19.12 -15.80
C ALA A 190 17.33 -20.46 -15.75
N VAL A 191 16.98 -20.96 -14.56
CA VAL A 191 16.40 -22.30 -14.35
C VAL A 191 14.93 -22.26 -13.93
N PHE A 192 14.48 -21.16 -13.31
CA PHE A 192 13.09 -20.95 -12.87
C PHE A 192 12.60 -19.61 -13.43
N GLY A 193 12.04 -19.57 -14.63
CA GLY A 193 10.58 -19.68 -14.77
C GLY A 193 10.03 -18.32 -15.21
N ARG A 194 8.92 -18.32 -15.96
CA ARG A 194 8.34 -17.16 -16.65
C ARG A 194 8.24 -15.91 -15.78
N ARG A 195 8.57 -14.75 -16.37
CA ARG A 195 8.42 -13.42 -15.76
C ARG A 195 6.99 -12.92 -15.94
N ALA A 196 6.54 -12.05 -15.04
CA ALA A 196 5.35 -11.25 -15.27
C ALA A 196 5.57 -10.41 -16.53
N ASP A 197 4.86 -10.75 -17.61
CA ASP A 197 4.95 -10.05 -18.90
C ASP A 197 3.91 -8.93 -18.99
N ARG A 198 2.91 -8.90 -18.09
CA ARG A 198 1.95 -7.81 -17.94
C ARG A 198 1.72 -7.44 -16.48
N ILE A 199 1.80 -6.15 -16.18
CA ILE A 199 1.55 -5.59 -14.84
C ILE A 199 0.58 -4.41 -15.00
N LEU A 200 -0.56 -4.48 -14.30
CA LEU A 200 -1.54 -3.40 -14.25
C LEU A 200 -1.45 -2.67 -12.90
N PHE A 201 -1.26 -1.36 -12.91
CA PHE A 201 -1.46 -0.53 -11.72
C PHE A 201 -2.89 -0.02 -11.72
N ALA A 202 -3.64 -0.37 -10.69
CA ALA A 202 -5.07 -0.08 -10.62
C ALA A 202 -5.37 0.90 -9.49
N ALA A 203 -5.74 2.14 -9.83
CA ALA A 203 -6.28 3.09 -8.88
C ALA A 203 -7.68 2.62 -8.47
N THR A 204 -7.81 2.12 -7.24
CA THR A 204 -9.05 1.54 -6.74
C THR A 204 -10.04 2.60 -6.26
N LYS A 205 -11.32 2.17 -6.11
CA LYS A 205 -12.42 3.00 -5.60
C LYS A 205 -12.69 4.22 -6.48
N SER A 206 -12.54 4.09 -7.79
CA SER A 206 -12.81 5.18 -8.74
C SER A 206 -14.29 5.59 -8.77
N ASP A 207 -15.19 4.77 -8.21
CA ASP A 207 -16.60 5.11 -7.99
C ASP A 207 -16.78 6.22 -6.94
N LEU A 208 -15.75 6.54 -6.15
CA LEU A 208 -15.74 7.73 -5.28
C LEU A 208 -15.53 9.05 -6.06
N LEU A 209 -15.43 8.97 -7.39
CA LEU A 209 -15.34 10.09 -8.29
C LEU A 209 -16.39 10.00 -9.40
N HIS A 210 -16.80 11.17 -9.88
CA HIS A 210 -17.53 11.26 -11.13
C HIS A 210 -16.67 10.77 -12.31
N HIS A 211 -17.30 10.24 -13.35
CA HIS A 211 -16.59 9.61 -14.47
C HIS A 211 -15.66 10.58 -15.21
N SER A 212 -15.96 11.88 -15.18
CA SER A 212 -15.13 12.96 -15.73
C SER A 212 -13.73 13.04 -15.07
N SER A 213 -13.56 12.48 -13.87
CA SER A 213 -12.29 12.47 -13.13
C SER A 213 -11.53 11.13 -13.19
N HIS A 214 -12.07 10.08 -13.83
CA HIS A 214 -11.40 8.77 -13.88
C HIS A 214 -10.09 8.82 -14.66
N ASP A 215 -10.04 9.51 -15.78
CA ASP A 215 -8.82 9.63 -16.59
C ASP A 215 -7.77 10.51 -15.89
N LYS A 216 -8.22 11.51 -15.13
CA LYS A 216 -7.33 12.33 -14.27
C LYS A 216 -6.68 11.46 -13.19
N LEU A 217 -7.46 10.59 -12.55
CA LEU A 217 -6.95 9.64 -11.55
C LEU A 217 -5.94 8.66 -12.17
N GLU A 218 -6.19 8.16 -13.39
CA GLU A 218 -5.22 7.35 -14.14
C GLU A 218 -3.91 8.10 -14.39
N ASN A 219 -3.99 9.36 -14.83
CA ASN A 219 -2.80 10.19 -15.08
C ASN A 219 -2.00 10.45 -13.80
N VAL A 220 -2.69 10.73 -12.68
CA VAL A 220 -2.05 10.92 -11.37
C VAL A 220 -1.33 9.65 -10.93
N LEU A 221 -2.00 8.49 -10.96
CA LEU A 221 -1.35 7.22 -10.62
C LEU A 221 -0.18 6.92 -11.58
N GLY A 222 -0.36 7.18 -12.87
CA GLY A 222 0.68 7.04 -13.89
C GLY A 222 1.93 7.84 -13.55
N LEU A 223 1.79 9.08 -13.06
CA LEU A 223 2.90 9.90 -12.63
C LEU A 223 3.57 9.37 -11.35
N ILE A 224 2.79 8.87 -10.38
CA ILE A 224 3.30 8.25 -9.16
C ILE A 224 4.18 7.03 -9.50
N VAL A 225 3.74 6.19 -10.44
CA VAL A 225 4.43 4.94 -10.79
C VAL A 225 5.43 5.08 -11.94
N ALA A 226 5.56 6.25 -12.57
CA ALA A 226 6.33 6.44 -13.81
C ALA A 226 7.76 5.87 -13.76
N ASP A 227 8.50 6.18 -12.69
CA ASP A 227 9.88 5.70 -12.50
C ASP A 227 9.95 4.18 -12.35
N ALA A 228 8.91 3.58 -11.81
CA ALA A 228 8.84 2.16 -11.53
C ALA A 228 8.31 1.37 -12.74
N ALA A 229 7.31 1.92 -13.44
CA ALA A 229 6.80 1.43 -14.72
C ALA A 229 7.92 1.40 -15.77
N LYS A 230 8.64 2.50 -15.96
CA LYS A 230 9.76 2.58 -16.93
C LYS A 230 10.84 1.52 -16.69
N ARG A 231 11.11 1.19 -15.42
CA ARG A 231 12.07 0.12 -15.06
C ARG A 231 11.54 -1.26 -15.39
N ALA A 232 10.25 -1.51 -15.15
CA ALA A 232 9.61 -2.78 -15.47
C ALA A 232 9.49 -2.99 -17.00
N GLU A 233 9.17 -1.94 -17.75
CA GLU A 233 9.18 -1.94 -19.22
C GLU A 233 10.55 -2.29 -19.80
N PHE A 234 11.62 -1.68 -19.24
CA PHE A 234 12.99 -2.02 -19.63
C PHE A 234 13.34 -3.50 -19.37
N ALA A 235 12.68 -4.14 -18.40
CA ALA A 235 12.85 -5.57 -18.12
C ALA A 235 11.97 -6.48 -19.01
N GLY A 236 11.17 -5.90 -19.91
CA GLY A 236 10.33 -6.60 -20.88
C GLY A 236 8.87 -6.80 -20.45
N ALA A 237 8.42 -6.15 -19.37
CA ALA A 237 7.01 -6.20 -18.96
C ALA A 237 6.18 -5.14 -19.70
N GLN A 238 4.96 -5.46 -20.10
CA GLN A 238 3.98 -4.47 -20.54
C GLN A 238 3.28 -3.90 -19.32
N ILE A 239 3.19 -2.57 -19.25
CA ILE A 239 2.55 -1.87 -18.14
C ILE A 239 1.29 -1.17 -18.63
N ASP A 240 0.22 -1.24 -17.85
CA ASP A 240 -0.95 -0.38 -18.02
C ASP A 240 -1.33 0.24 -16.66
N VAL A 241 -2.06 1.34 -16.70
CA VAL A 241 -2.60 2.03 -15.54
C VAL A 241 -4.09 2.25 -15.76
N ALA A 242 -4.91 1.86 -14.79
CA ALA A 242 -6.36 1.99 -14.88
C ALA A 242 -6.99 2.48 -13.57
N ALA A 243 -8.02 3.30 -13.65
CA ALA A 243 -8.90 3.65 -12.55
C ALA A 243 -10.07 2.66 -12.54
N ILE A 244 -10.24 1.92 -11.44
CA ILE A 244 -11.21 0.83 -11.36
C ILE A 244 -12.07 0.91 -10.10
N ALA A 245 -13.26 0.35 -10.20
CA ALA A 245 -14.09 -0.02 -9.07
C ALA A 245 -14.53 -1.46 -9.26
N ALA A 246 -14.01 -2.36 -8.42
CA ALA A 246 -14.37 -3.77 -8.50
C ALA A 246 -15.85 -4.00 -8.14
N ILE A 247 -16.34 -3.21 -7.19
CA ILE A 247 -17.75 -3.10 -6.82
C ILE A 247 -18.05 -1.60 -6.78
N ARG A 248 -18.93 -1.13 -7.65
CA ARG A 248 -19.37 0.26 -7.73
C ARG A 248 -20.46 0.48 -6.68
N ALA A 249 -20.16 1.26 -5.63
CA ALA A 249 -21.10 1.57 -4.55
C ALA A 249 -21.93 2.83 -4.82
N THR A 250 -21.57 3.61 -5.84
CA THR A 250 -22.16 4.91 -6.14
C THR A 250 -22.74 4.96 -7.55
N ARG A 251 -23.63 5.92 -7.81
CA ARG A 251 -24.16 6.27 -9.13
C ARG A 251 -23.85 7.73 -9.45
N GLU A 252 -23.80 8.05 -10.74
CA GLU A 252 -23.62 9.43 -11.17
C GLU A 252 -24.87 10.26 -10.83
N ALA A 253 -24.63 11.49 -10.39
CA ALA A 253 -25.65 12.47 -10.11
C ALA A 253 -25.17 13.85 -10.55
N SER A 254 -26.11 14.74 -10.89
CA SER A 254 -25.78 16.13 -11.16
C SER A 254 -26.68 17.02 -10.31
N VAL A 255 -26.07 17.91 -9.53
CA VAL A 255 -26.79 18.83 -8.66
C VAL A 255 -26.58 20.25 -9.18
N LYS A 256 -27.67 21.01 -9.32
CA LYS A 256 -27.57 22.44 -9.66
C LYS A 256 -27.52 23.25 -8.38
N GLN A 257 -26.44 24.00 -8.19
CA GLN A 257 -26.23 24.88 -7.04
C GLN A 257 -25.63 26.20 -7.54
N ASP A 258 -26.18 27.33 -7.09
CA ASP A 258 -25.71 28.68 -7.42
C ASP A 258 -25.52 28.97 -8.93
N GLY A 259 -26.28 28.29 -9.78
CA GLY A 259 -26.23 28.44 -11.24
C GLY A 259 -25.21 27.53 -11.93
N GLU A 260 -24.40 26.81 -11.17
CA GLU A 260 -23.45 25.81 -11.64
C GLU A 260 -24.04 24.40 -11.55
N THR A 261 -23.58 23.50 -12.42
CA THR A 261 -23.93 22.08 -12.36
C THR A 261 -22.72 21.35 -11.81
N LEU A 262 -22.89 20.75 -10.63
CA LEU A 262 -21.86 19.98 -9.95
C LEU A 262 -21.98 18.51 -10.32
N ASP A 263 -20.86 17.92 -10.73
CA ASP A 263 -20.69 16.51 -11.02
C ASP A 263 -20.57 15.73 -9.70
N CYS A 264 -21.69 15.19 -9.24
CA CYS A 264 -21.79 14.50 -7.96
C CYS A 264 -21.82 12.98 -8.13
N ILE A 265 -21.57 12.30 -7.02
CA ILE A 265 -21.84 10.87 -6.85
C ILE A 265 -22.93 10.68 -5.81
N ALA A 266 -23.81 9.70 -6.01
CA ALA A 266 -24.88 9.38 -5.08
C ALA A 266 -24.76 7.94 -4.58
N GLY A 267 -25.04 7.74 -3.30
CA GLY A 267 -25.05 6.42 -2.65
C GLY A 267 -25.38 6.57 -1.18
N THR A 268 -25.28 5.49 -0.40
CA THR A 268 -25.49 5.53 1.06
C THR A 268 -24.14 5.57 1.78
N PRO A 269 -23.71 6.72 2.34
CA PRO A 269 -22.50 6.78 3.16
C PRO A 269 -22.60 5.84 4.37
N ILE A 270 -21.47 5.36 4.89
CA ILE A 270 -21.47 4.55 6.12
C ILE A 270 -21.75 5.44 7.34
N ALA A 271 -22.27 4.84 8.41
CA ALA A 271 -22.58 5.58 9.64
C ALA A 271 -21.31 6.20 10.25
N GLY A 272 -21.40 7.46 10.67
CA GLY A 272 -20.30 8.21 11.29
C GLY A 272 -19.37 8.93 10.30
N GLU A 273 -19.50 8.71 9.00
CA GLU A 273 -18.86 9.57 8.00
C GLU A 273 -19.41 11.00 8.12
N GLN A 274 -18.58 11.99 7.83
CA GLN A 274 -18.98 13.39 7.94
C GLN A 274 -18.62 14.20 6.70
N VAL A 275 -19.51 15.06 6.23
CA VAL A 275 -19.23 16.06 5.17
C VAL A 275 -19.83 17.40 5.60
N ALA A 276 -19.05 18.47 5.50
CA ALA A 276 -19.48 19.82 5.86
C ALA A 276 -20.13 19.97 7.26
N GLY A 277 -19.77 19.11 8.22
CA GLY A 277 -20.32 19.11 9.58
C GLY A 277 -21.60 18.29 9.76
N GLU A 278 -22.13 17.69 8.69
CA GLU A 278 -23.20 16.69 8.77
C GLU A 278 -22.63 15.29 8.96
N GLU A 279 -23.22 14.52 9.87
CA GLU A 279 -22.86 13.13 10.13
C GLU A 279 -23.91 12.18 9.53
N PHE A 280 -23.46 11.18 8.77
CA PHE A 280 -24.34 10.23 8.10
C PHE A 280 -24.78 9.09 9.04
N ASP A 281 -26.02 8.65 8.87
CA ASP A 281 -26.68 7.60 9.68
C ASP A 281 -26.38 6.16 9.22
N GLY A 282 -25.78 5.99 8.03
CA GLY A 282 -25.54 4.68 7.44
C GLY A 282 -26.75 4.07 6.72
N THR A 283 -27.83 4.82 6.51
CA THR A 283 -29.07 4.36 5.87
C THR A 283 -29.61 5.32 4.82
N SER A 284 -29.37 6.62 4.96
CA SER A 284 -29.85 7.65 4.04
C SER A 284 -28.95 7.76 2.80
N GLU A 285 -29.57 7.89 1.62
CA GLU A 285 -28.83 8.20 0.39
C GLU A 285 -28.47 9.69 0.35
N ALA A 286 -27.25 10.00 -0.07
CA ALA A 286 -26.75 11.36 -0.22
C ALA A 286 -26.07 11.54 -1.59
N ALA A 287 -26.25 12.71 -2.19
CA ALA A 287 -25.47 13.17 -3.33
C ALA A 287 -24.31 14.02 -2.81
N ILE A 288 -23.08 13.62 -3.13
CA ILE A 288 -21.86 14.21 -2.60
C ILE A 288 -21.01 14.67 -3.77
N PHE A 289 -20.54 15.92 -3.68
CA PHE A 289 -19.52 16.44 -4.56
C PHE A 289 -18.15 16.12 -3.93
N PRO A 290 -17.35 15.19 -4.50
CA PRO A 290 -16.08 14.78 -3.91
C PRO A 290 -14.97 15.83 -4.11
N GLY A 291 -15.22 16.85 -4.94
CA GLY A 291 -14.22 17.78 -5.47
C GLY A 291 -13.66 17.31 -6.81
N ASP A 292 -12.92 18.20 -7.47
CA ASP A 292 -12.32 17.93 -8.77
C ASP A 292 -10.84 17.58 -8.65
N LEU A 293 -10.41 16.57 -9.39
CA LEU A 293 -8.98 16.37 -9.63
C LEU A 293 -8.48 17.43 -10.62
N PRO A 294 -7.27 17.99 -10.41
CA PRO A 294 -6.69 18.96 -11.30
C PRO A 294 -6.37 18.30 -12.65
N ASP A 295 -6.41 19.09 -13.71
CA ASP A 295 -6.05 18.59 -15.06
C ASP A 295 -4.56 18.25 -15.15
N ASP A 296 -3.71 18.98 -14.41
CA ASP A 296 -2.29 18.66 -14.27
C ASP A 296 -2.09 17.65 -13.13
N PRO A 297 -1.65 16.40 -13.42
CA PRO A 297 -1.39 15.41 -12.39
C PRO A 297 -0.26 15.83 -11.44
N ALA A 298 0.68 16.68 -11.85
CA ALA A 298 1.75 17.14 -10.98
C ALA A 298 1.23 18.02 -9.83
N ALA A 299 0.25 18.88 -10.12
CA ALA A 299 -0.41 19.71 -9.11
C ALA A 299 -1.05 18.86 -8.01
N ALA A 300 -1.67 17.73 -8.37
CA ALA A 300 -2.26 16.80 -7.40
C ALA A 300 -1.22 16.24 -6.41
N LEU A 301 0.04 16.05 -6.84
CA LEU A 301 1.11 15.52 -6.00
C LEU A 301 1.75 16.59 -5.09
N GLU A 302 1.64 17.86 -5.46
CA GLU A 302 2.21 19.00 -4.72
C GLU A 302 1.34 19.44 -3.52
N GLY A 303 0.15 18.85 -3.38
CA GLY A 303 -0.72 19.08 -2.21
C GLY A 303 -1.79 20.13 -2.44
N SER A 304 -2.08 20.49 -3.69
CA SER A 304 -3.18 21.41 -4.02
C SER A 304 -4.57 20.90 -3.61
N LEU A 305 -4.66 19.67 -3.13
CA LEU A 305 -5.90 18.96 -2.78
C LEU A 305 -6.01 18.63 -1.30
N GLU A 306 -5.01 19.01 -0.49
CA GLU A 306 -4.94 18.67 0.93
C GLU A 306 -6.12 19.31 1.69
N GLY A 307 -7.01 18.47 2.22
CA GLY A 307 -8.21 18.92 2.94
C GLY A 307 -9.32 19.51 2.06
N GLU A 308 -9.09 19.66 0.75
CA GLU A 308 -10.12 20.11 -0.20
C GLU A 308 -11.00 18.94 -0.68
N LEU A 309 -10.41 17.74 -0.80
CA LEU A 309 -11.12 16.53 -1.23
C LEU A 309 -11.58 15.74 -0.02
N LYS A 310 -12.89 15.57 0.16
CA LYS A 310 -13.43 14.72 1.23
C LYS A 310 -14.11 13.49 0.64
N PHE A 311 -13.35 12.41 0.54
CA PHE A 311 -13.87 11.12 0.09
C PHE A 311 -14.57 10.39 1.23
N VAL A 312 -15.90 10.39 1.22
CA VAL A 312 -16.67 9.56 2.14
C VAL A 312 -16.66 8.11 1.71
N ARG A 313 -16.83 7.22 2.69
CA ARG A 313 -17.00 5.79 2.44
C ARG A 313 -18.48 5.47 2.27
N PHE A 314 -18.80 4.70 1.23
CA PHE A 314 -20.16 4.25 0.95
C PHE A 314 -20.37 2.79 1.38
N ARG A 315 -21.62 2.45 1.69
CA ARG A 315 -22.05 1.06 1.86
C ARG A 315 -22.00 0.35 0.50
N PRO A 316 -21.80 -0.98 0.49
CA PRO A 316 -21.95 -1.77 -0.73
C PRO A 316 -23.34 -1.55 -1.37
N PRO A 317 -23.45 -1.63 -2.71
CA PRO A 317 -24.72 -1.44 -3.39
C PRO A 317 -25.69 -2.57 -3.00
N LEU A 318 -26.98 -2.22 -2.90
CA LEU A 318 -28.03 -3.23 -2.72
C LEU A 318 -28.13 -4.05 -4.01
N LEU A 319 -28.07 -5.37 -3.89
CA LEU A 319 -28.32 -6.26 -5.03
C LEU A 319 -29.81 -6.21 -5.37
N GLU A 320 -30.14 -5.92 -6.63
CA GLU A 320 -31.50 -6.05 -7.11
C GLU A 320 -31.91 -7.53 -7.05
N THR A 321 -32.89 -7.86 -6.22
CA THR A 321 -33.43 -9.23 -6.06
C THR A 321 -34.46 -9.59 -7.15
N SER A 322 -34.64 -8.74 -8.16
CA SER A 322 -35.57 -8.91 -9.28
C SER A 322 -35.05 -9.82 -10.39
N VAL A 323 -33.91 -10.48 -10.19
CA VAL A 323 -33.33 -11.42 -11.15
C VAL A 323 -34.23 -12.67 -11.26
N GLU A 324 -34.72 -12.95 -12.47
CA GLU A 324 -35.52 -14.13 -12.79
C GLU A 324 -34.90 -15.41 -12.21
N ALA A 325 -35.73 -16.35 -11.76
CA ALA A 325 -35.28 -17.60 -11.15
C ALA A 325 -34.21 -18.30 -12.02
N GLY A 326 -32.95 -18.25 -11.57
CA GLY A 326 -31.79 -18.83 -12.28
C GLY A 326 -30.71 -17.84 -12.68
N SER A 327 -30.90 -16.53 -12.50
CA SER A 327 -29.87 -15.52 -12.78
C SER A 327 -29.05 -15.16 -11.54
N VAL A 328 -27.73 -15.03 -11.71
CA VAL A 328 -26.79 -14.70 -10.64
C VAL A 328 -26.84 -13.18 -10.43
N ALA A 329 -27.09 -12.72 -9.21
CA ALA A 329 -27.01 -11.31 -8.87
C ALA A 329 -25.59 -10.79 -9.18
N THR A 330 -25.48 -9.72 -9.97
CA THR A 330 -24.20 -9.14 -10.38
C THR A 330 -23.99 -7.78 -9.72
N PHE A 331 -22.75 -7.51 -9.32
CA PHE A 331 -22.36 -6.20 -8.84
C PHE A 331 -21.98 -5.30 -10.02
N PRO A 332 -22.39 -4.02 -10.03
CA PRO A 332 -21.87 -3.06 -11.00
C PRO A 332 -20.38 -2.82 -10.75
N HIS A 333 -19.64 -2.52 -11.80
CA HIS A 333 -18.19 -2.27 -11.75
C HIS A 333 -17.78 -1.13 -12.67
N ILE A 334 -16.54 -0.67 -12.54
CA ILE A 334 -15.91 0.31 -13.44
C ILE A 334 -14.60 -0.29 -13.96
N ARG A 335 -14.48 -0.41 -15.30
CA ARG A 335 -13.28 -0.82 -16.05
C ARG A 335 -12.67 -2.20 -15.68
N LEU A 336 -13.44 -3.11 -15.06
CA LEU A 336 -12.99 -4.50 -14.84
C LEU A 336 -12.86 -5.28 -16.15
N ASP A 337 -13.70 -4.98 -17.13
CA ASP A 337 -13.63 -5.47 -18.51
C ASP A 337 -12.29 -5.08 -19.18
N ARG A 338 -11.90 -3.80 -19.14
CA ARG A 338 -10.58 -3.34 -19.61
C ARG A 338 -9.43 -4.04 -18.86
N THR A 339 -9.59 -4.20 -17.55
CA THR A 339 -8.60 -4.89 -16.70
C THR A 339 -8.40 -6.34 -17.12
N LEU A 340 -9.50 -7.07 -17.38
CA LEU A 340 -9.46 -8.45 -17.84
C LEU A 340 -8.87 -8.56 -19.25
N GLU A 341 -9.26 -7.67 -20.17
CA GLU A 341 -8.72 -7.65 -21.52
C GLU A 341 -7.20 -7.47 -21.50
N PHE A 342 -6.68 -6.52 -20.72
CA PHE A 342 -5.25 -6.32 -20.59
C PHE A 342 -4.55 -7.54 -19.99
N LEU A 343 -5.04 -8.09 -18.87
CA LEU A 343 -4.34 -9.13 -18.14
C LEU A 343 -4.45 -10.53 -18.78
N VAL A 344 -5.56 -10.84 -19.44
CA VAL A 344 -5.83 -12.20 -19.93
C VAL A 344 -6.39 -12.28 -21.35
N GLY A 345 -6.79 -11.17 -21.97
CA GLY A 345 -7.42 -11.18 -23.30
C GLY A 345 -6.59 -11.89 -24.37
N ASP A 346 -5.27 -11.71 -24.36
CA ASP A 346 -4.33 -12.37 -25.27
C ASP A 346 -4.21 -13.90 -25.08
N ARG A 347 -4.76 -14.46 -23.99
CA ARG A 347 -4.82 -15.91 -23.72
C ARG A 347 -6.18 -16.53 -24.07
N LEU A 348 -7.15 -15.72 -24.44
CA LEU A 348 -8.53 -16.13 -24.73
C LEU A 348 -8.86 -16.09 -26.23
N ILE A 349 -7.85 -15.91 -27.09
CA ILE A 349 -7.96 -15.87 -28.55
C ILE A 349 -8.09 -17.27 -29.14
#